data_AF-A0A5K0YC85-F1
#
_entry.id   AF-A0A5K0YC85-F1
#
_cell.length_a   1.000
_cell.length_b   1.000
_cell.length_c   1.000
_cell.angle_alpha   90.00
_cell.angle_beta   90.00
_cell.angle_gamma   90.00
#
_symmetry.space_group_name_H-M   'P 1'
#
loop_
_entity.id
_entity.type
_entity.pdbx_description
1 polymer ?
#
loop_
_entity_poly.entity_id
_entity_poly.type
_entity_poly.pdbx_seq_one_letter_code
_entity_poly.pdbx_strand_id
1 'polypeptide(L)' 'VVGWRLVDKDGTLRLHCLWKLKDSASSDELVSRIRRAVGHTGHCPEFFIENSTHVTAELWSSSI' A
#
# COMPACT_ATOMS: atom_id res chain seq x y z
N VAL A 1 8.73 -0.39 12.45
CA VAL A 1 7.91 -0.12 11.24
C VAL A 1 8.61 0.99 10.47
N VAL A 2 9.12 0.70 9.28
CA VAL A 2 9.53 1.77 8.34
C VAL A 2 8.22 2.34 7.81
N GLY A 3 7.98 3.63 8.07
CA GLY A 3 6.68 4.27 7.87
C GLY A 3 6.36 4.60 6.41
N TRP A 4 5.38 5.47 6.23
CA TRP A 4 5.09 6.10 4.95
C TRP A 4 6.19 7.08 4.57
N ARG A 5 6.55 7.13 3.29
CA ARG A 5 7.40 8.18 2.70
C ARG A 5 6.63 8.89 1.60
N LEU A 6 6.89 10.18 1.42
CA LEU A 6 6.38 10.94 0.30
C LEU A 6 7.26 10.68 -0.92
N VAL A 7 6.65 10.41 -2.08
CA VAL A 7 7.33 10.27 -3.37
C VAL A 7 6.66 11.15 -4.40
N ASP A 8 7.44 11.74 -5.30
CA ASP A 8 6.93 12.42 -6.49
C ASP A 8 7.02 11.45 -7.67
N LYS A 9 5.88 11.16 -8.29
CA LYS A 9 5.76 10.28 -9.45
C LYS A 9 4.93 11.01 -10.50
N ASP A 10 5.61 11.39 -11.59
CA ASP A 10 5.03 12.11 -12.71
C ASP A 10 4.36 13.45 -12.30
N GLY A 11 4.95 14.16 -11.32
CA GLY A 11 4.41 15.42 -10.80
C GLY A 11 3.26 15.24 -9.81
N THR A 12 2.90 14.00 -9.47
CA THR A 12 1.88 13.68 -8.46
C THR A 12 2.56 13.20 -7.19
N LEU A 13 2.27 13.86 -6.07
CA LEU A 13 2.72 13.43 -4.75
C LEU A 13 1.94 12.20 -4.29
N ARG A 14 2.66 11.13 -3.94
CA ARG A 14 2.09 9.88 -3.44
C ARG A 14 2.72 9.49 -2.11
N LEU A 15 1.94 8.87 -1.25
CA LEU A 15 2.46 8.19 -0.08
C LEU A 15 2.82 6.76 -0.46
N HIS A 16 4.08 6.40 -0.25
CA HIS A 16 4.62 5.08 -0.51
C HIS A 16 4.96 4.39 0.81
N CYS A 17 4.50 3.15 1.00
CA CYS A 17 4.86 2.31 2.14
C CYS A 17 5.39 0.95 1.66
N LEU A 18 6.37 0.40 2.37
CA LEU A 18 6.91 -0.94 2.15
C LEU A 18 6.82 -1.76 3.43
N TRP A 19 6.14 -2.89 3.36
CA TRP A 19 6.09 -3.89 4.43
C TRP A 19 6.91 -5.12 4.04
N LYS A 20 7.83 -5.51 4.92
CA LYS A 20 8.52 -6.80 4.89
C LYS A 20 7.85 -7.74 5.88
N LEU A 21 7.36 -8.87 5.39
CA LEU A 21 6.52 -9.82 6.12
C LEU A 21 7.23 -11.17 6.23
N LYS A 22 6.74 -12.03 7.12
CA LYS A 22 7.39 -13.31 7.40
C LYS A 22 7.21 -14.35 6.28
N ASP A 23 6.05 -14.34 5.61
CA ASP A 23 5.61 -15.33 4.63
C ASP A 23 4.53 -14.74 3.71
N SER A 24 4.18 -15.48 2.66
CA SER A 24 3.13 -15.09 1.70
C SER A 24 1.76 -14.97 2.34
N ALA A 25 1.41 -15.86 3.27
CA ALA A 25 0.13 -15.82 3.95
C ALA A 25 -0.06 -14.49 4.71
N SER A 26 1.01 -13.96 5.30
CA SER A 26 1.00 -12.67 5.97
C SER A 26 0.83 -11.50 4.98
N SER A 27 1.41 -11.60 3.78
CA SER A 27 1.22 -10.62 2.70
C SER A 27 -0.23 -10.56 2.26
N ASP A 28 -0.85 -11.71 2.02
CA ASP A 28 -2.25 -11.80 1.64
C ASP A 28 -3.18 -11.28 2.76
N GLU A 29 -2.89 -11.66 4.00
CA GLU A 29 -3.66 -11.21 5.16
C GLU A 29 -3.57 -9.69 5.35
N LEU A 30 -2.38 -9.09 5.22
CA LEU A 30 -2.19 -7.64 5.34
C LEU A 30 -3.05 -6.90 4.31
N VAL A 31 -2.94 -7.29 3.03
CA VAL A 31 -3.71 -6.66 1.94
C VAL A 31 -5.22 -6.83 2.17
N SER A 32 -5.66 -8.02 2.55
CA SER A 32 -7.07 -8.32 2.85
C SER A 32 -7.62 -7.44 3.99
N ARG A 33 -6.86 -7.32 5.09
CA ARG A 33 -7.26 -6.50 6.25
C ARG A 33 -7.36 -5.02 5.88
N ILE A 34 -6.40 -4.48 5.11
CA ILE A 34 -6.45 -3.07 4.69
C ILE A 34 -7.65 -2.84 3.76
N ARG A 35 -7.84 -3.70 2.74
CA ARG A 35 -9.01 -3.60 1.83
C ARG A 35 -10.34 -3.62 2.57
N ARG A 36 -10.47 -4.47 3.60
CA ARG A 36 -11.68 -4.49 4.44
C ARG A 36 -11.85 -3.22 5.26
N ALA A 37 -10.76 -2.66 5.78
CA ALA A 37 -10.80 -1.44 6.57
C ALA A 37 -11.18 -0.21 5.74
N VAL A 38 -10.68 -0.10 4.49
CA VAL A 38 -10.88 1.08 3.65
C VAL A 38 -11.94 0.89 2.57
N GLY A 39 -12.49 -0.31 2.38
CA GLY A 39 -13.42 -0.61 1.28
C GLY A 39 -14.67 0.27 1.26
N HIS A 40 -15.08 0.81 2.40
CA HIS A 40 -16.23 1.71 2.51
C HIS A 40 -15.92 3.19 2.17
N THR A 41 -14.65 3.57 2.02
CA THR A 41 -14.26 4.98 1.79
C THR A 41 -14.26 5.36 0.32
N GLY A 42 -14.32 4.38 -0.59
CA GLY A 42 -14.06 4.59 -2.02
C GLY A 42 -12.59 4.87 -2.36
N HIS A 43 -11.69 4.87 -1.36
CA HIS A 43 -10.27 5.14 -1.52
C HIS A 43 -9.45 3.97 -0.97
N CYS A 44 -8.83 3.21 -1.88
CA CYS A 44 -7.96 2.09 -1.54
C CYS A 44 -6.56 2.36 -2.10
N PRO A 45 -5.49 2.10 -1.33
CA PRO A 45 -4.14 2.10 -1.88
C PRO A 45 -3.99 1.09 -3.02
N GLU A 46 -3.14 1.41 -3.97
CA GLU A 46 -2.64 0.46 -4.95
C GLU A 46 -1.59 -0.42 -4.26
N PHE A 47 -1.75 -1.74 -4.33
CA PHE A 47 -0.82 -2.69 -3.72
C PHE A 47 0.04 -3.37 -4.79
N PHE A 48 1.33 -3.43 -4.54
CA PHE A 48 2.30 -4.13 -5.37
C PHE A 48 2.99 -5.20 -4.54
N ILE A 49 2.91 -6.46 -4.97
CA ILE A 49 3.62 -7.57 -4.32
C ILE A 49 4.93 -7.75 -5.09
N GLU A 50 6.01 -7.18 -4.57
CA GLU A 50 7.34 -7.25 -5.21
C GLU A 50 7.90 -8.67 -5.14
N ASN A 51 7.62 -9.38 -4.05
CA ASN A 51 7.84 -10.80 -3.87
C ASN A 51 6.90 -11.33 -2.78
N SER A 52 6.92 -12.63 -2.49
CA SER A 52 6.02 -13.27 -1.52
C SER A 52 6.03 -12.64 -0.12
N THR A 53 7.06 -11.90 0.26
CA THR A 53 7.19 -11.30 1.60
C THR A 53 7.28 -9.78 1.57
N HIS A 54 7.22 -9.14 0.41
CA HIS A 54 7.37 -7.70 0.26
C HIS A 54 6.13 -7.12 -0.40
N VAL A 55 5.39 -6.32 0.37
CA VAL A 55 4.19 -5.61 -0.09
C VAL A 55 4.48 -4.12 -0.06
N THR A 56 4.30 -3.48 -1.20
CA THR A 56 4.33 -2.02 -1.35
C THR A 56 2.91 -1.49 -1.48
N ALA A 57 2.61 -0.35 -0.88
CA ALA A 57 1.38 0.41 -1.15
C ALA A 57 1.71 1.82 -1.62
N GLU A 58 1.00 2.27 -2.66
CA GLU A 58 0.92 3.67 -3.06
C GLU A 58 -0.49 4.20 -2.74
N LEU A 59 -0.55 5.32 -2.02
CA LEU A 59 -1.78 6.06 -1.75
C LEU A 59 -1.65 7.47 -2.32
N TRP A 60 -2.61 7.85 -3.15
CA TRP A 60 -2.69 9.15 -3.79
C TRP A 60 -4.15 9.45 -4.17
N SER A 61 -4.45 10.69 -4.53
CA SER A 61 -5.76 11.13 -5.01
C SER A 61 -5.59 11.99 -6.25
N SER A 62 -6.42 11.78 -7.26
CA SER A 62 -6.47 12.60 -8.48
C SER A 62 -7.25 13.89 -8.32
N SER A 63 -7.93 14.08 -7.18
CA SER A 63 -8.81 15.22 -6.92
C SER A 63 -8.07 16.42 -6.31
N ILE A 64 -6.74 16.37 -6.19
CA ILE A 64 -5.87 17.43 -5.67
C ILE A 64 -4.73 17.64 -6.67
#